data_AF-A0A935UFD4-F1
#
_entry.id   AF-A0A935UFD4-F1
#
_cell.length_a   1.000
_cell.length_b   1.000
_cell.length_c   1.000
_cell.angle_alpha   90.00
_cell.angle_beta   90.00
_cell.angle_gamma   90.00
#
_symmetry.space_group_name_H-M   'P 1'
#
loop_
_entity.id
_entity.type
_entity.pdbx_description
1 polymer ?
#
loop_
_entity_poly.entity_id
_entity_poly.type
_entity_poly.pdbx_seq_one_letter_code
_entity_poly.pdbx_strand_id
1 'polypeptide(L)'
;MKRIAARRWFKLSSLLVWLRAALARLGFGWEHNLKLADAYRLGSTKVRVPLDGQPIEISLGFNDKRLHLYPETRLNENGELVRLNSFIIVDPSAHRRRINGFLRLSPKSWLSLGSGDEVQQALFDYPAAVDEQHLVVIYGRDALIFRNLSDVGTSIGPAPAKEVWSRESKFRRLREIFGGPIELLPRDDALRLIEAVNDVLRREVYRATDDRGLPGGLLVLPQALTPILVADMHAQIDNLLTVLSQNAFLDALDEGTAALVILGDAVHSEVDGQLREMDSSMLLMDLIFKLKLCFPAQVFYIRGNHDSFSEDMSKDGIPQGLLWAKELSERRGAAYLKAMEEFYRRLPYVVASRDFVACHAAAPTTKVSKEMLVNIHRHPSLILELINNRLRRPSRPQGYGRSDVKHFRRALQLDKGTPFIVGHTPIDRQDTLWLNVDGIANHHVLFSANLDQVGVFTRVDDLMIPLVYPVDALIPLINRLEVEPG
;
A
#
# COMPACT_ATOMS: atom_id res chain seq x y z
N MET A 1 -17.51 21.72 -20.93
CA MET A 1 -18.16 20.76 -21.87
C MET A 1 -17.13 20.41 -22.94
N LYS A 2 -16.66 19.20 -23.21
CA LYS A 2 -17.10 17.81 -22.98
C LYS A 2 -15.95 17.03 -22.31
N ARG A 3 -16.25 16.22 -21.28
CA ARG A 3 -15.31 15.26 -20.67
C ARG A 3 -15.06 14.13 -21.67
N ILE A 4 -13.82 13.96 -22.12
CA ILE A 4 -13.41 12.80 -22.92
C ILE A 4 -12.87 11.77 -21.92
N ALA A 5 -13.61 10.68 -21.80
CA ALA A 5 -13.30 9.55 -20.94
C ALA A 5 -11.98 8.89 -21.37
N ALA A 6 -11.11 8.66 -20.38
CA ALA A 6 -9.89 7.87 -20.54
C ALA A 6 -10.27 6.45 -21.01
N ARG A 7 -9.92 6.11 -22.25
CA ARG A 7 -10.08 4.76 -22.81
C ARG A 7 -9.03 3.84 -22.17
N ARG A 8 -9.46 3.08 -21.15
CA ARG A 8 -8.80 1.87 -20.65
C ARG A 8 -8.48 0.94 -21.84
N TRP A 9 -7.21 0.55 -22.00
CA TRP A 9 -6.89 -0.62 -22.83
C TRP A 9 -7.22 -1.87 -22.01
N PHE A 10 -8.48 -2.27 -22.10
CA PHE A 10 -9.02 -3.51 -21.57
C PHE A 10 -8.52 -4.68 -22.44
N LYS A 11 -8.14 -5.81 -21.83
CA LYS A 11 -8.14 -7.11 -22.53
C LYS A 11 -9.56 -7.32 -23.08
N LEU A 12 -9.74 -7.82 -24.30
CA LEU A 12 -11.07 -8.04 -24.92
C LEU A 12 -12.02 -8.83 -24.01
N SER A 13 -11.49 -9.76 -23.19
CA SER A 13 -12.22 -10.47 -22.14
C SER A 13 -12.78 -9.53 -21.06
N SER A 14 -11.96 -8.64 -20.50
CA SER A 14 -12.37 -7.69 -19.45
C SER A 14 -13.41 -6.64 -19.90
N LEU A 15 -13.45 -6.30 -21.20
CA LEU A 15 -14.47 -5.40 -21.76
C LEU A 15 -15.82 -6.11 -21.95
N LEU A 16 -15.79 -7.38 -22.36
CA LEU A 16 -16.96 -8.27 -22.41
C LEU A 16 -17.51 -8.56 -21.01
N VAL A 17 -16.64 -8.77 -20.03
CA VAL A 17 -16.96 -8.95 -18.61
C VAL A 17 -17.68 -7.72 -18.05
N TRP A 18 -17.14 -6.53 -18.30
CA TRP A 18 -17.75 -5.27 -17.87
C TRP A 18 -19.08 -5.00 -18.59
N LEU A 19 -19.19 -5.26 -19.89
CA LEU A 19 -20.43 -5.11 -20.66
C LEU A 19 -21.52 -6.08 -20.19
N ARG A 20 -21.20 -7.35 -19.97
CA ARG A 20 -22.15 -8.36 -19.47
C ARG A 20 -22.59 -8.07 -18.04
N ALA A 21 -21.70 -7.60 -17.18
CA ALA A 21 -22.06 -7.18 -15.82
C ALA A 21 -22.88 -5.87 -15.81
N ALA A 22 -22.59 -4.92 -16.71
CA ALA A 22 -23.39 -3.71 -16.90
C ALA A 22 -24.80 -4.04 -17.45
N LEU A 23 -24.92 -5.01 -18.36
CA LEU A 23 -26.19 -5.57 -18.81
C LEU A 23 -26.90 -6.32 -17.68
N ALA A 24 -26.16 -7.01 -16.80
CA ALA A 24 -26.70 -7.67 -15.62
C ALA A 24 -27.26 -6.67 -14.58
N ARG A 25 -26.73 -5.45 -14.51
CA ARG A 25 -27.31 -4.35 -13.72
C ARG A 25 -28.68 -3.92 -14.26
N LEU A 26 -28.89 -3.98 -15.57
CA LEU A 26 -30.10 -3.54 -16.27
C LEU A 26 -31.22 -4.59 -16.36
N GLY A 27 -30.94 -5.86 -16.06
CA GLY A 27 -31.94 -6.93 -16.15
C GLY A 27 -33.09 -6.76 -15.15
N PHE A 28 -34.33 -6.76 -15.65
CA PHE A 28 -35.57 -6.83 -14.89
C PHE A 28 -35.79 -8.26 -14.36
N GLY A 29 -36.15 -8.39 -13.08
CA GLY A 29 -36.50 -9.65 -12.43
C GLY A 29 -37.17 -9.39 -11.09
N TRP A 30 -38.06 -10.28 -10.67
CA TRP A 30 -38.76 -10.19 -9.39
C TRP A 30 -37.76 -10.25 -8.21
N GLU A 31 -37.92 -9.32 -7.27
CA GLU A 31 -37.01 -9.12 -6.14
C GLU A 31 -37.52 -9.84 -4.89
N HIS A 32 -36.63 -10.55 -4.18
CA HIS A 32 -36.93 -11.17 -2.89
C HIS A 32 -36.10 -10.52 -1.79
N ASN A 33 -36.74 -10.00 -0.75
CA ASN A 33 -36.08 -9.48 0.45
C ASN A 33 -35.84 -10.62 1.44
N LEU A 34 -34.59 -10.81 1.87
CA LEU A 34 -34.19 -11.90 2.76
C LEU A 34 -33.54 -11.33 4.03
N LYS A 35 -34.03 -11.74 5.20
CA LYS A 35 -33.27 -11.67 6.45
C LYS A 35 -32.52 -12.98 6.59
N LEU A 36 -31.19 -12.94 6.68
CA LEU A 36 -30.35 -14.14 6.75
C LEU A 36 -30.46 -14.75 8.15
N ALA A 37 -31.30 -15.78 8.30
CA ALA A 37 -31.32 -16.65 9.49
C ALA A 37 -30.67 -18.00 9.18
N ASP A 38 -30.85 -18.51 7.95
CA ASP A 38 -30.31 -19.77 7.45
C ASP A 38 -29.69 -19.57 6.05
N ALA A 39 -28.96 -20.59 5.59
CA ALA A 39 -28.43 -20.62 4.23
C ALA A 39 -29.56 -20.62 3.18
N TYR A 40 -29.43 -19.75 2.18
CA TYR A 40 -30.36 -19.58 1.07
C TYR A 40 -29.65 -19.86 -0.27
N ARG A 41 -30.19 -20.81 -1.04
CA ARG A 41 -29.68 -21.14 -2.38
C ARG A 41 -30.19 -20.13 -3.41
N LEU A 42 -29.28 -19.47 -4.10
CA LEU A 42 -29.61 -18.48 -5.13
C LEU A 42 -30.08 -19.18 -6.41
N GLY A 43 -31.27 -18.81 -6.88
CA GLY A 43 -31.75 -19.11 -8.23
C GLY A 43 -31.29 -18.05 -9.25
N SER A 44 -32.01 -17.93 -10.37
CA SER A 44 -31.71 -16.93 -11.42
C SER A 44 -32.22 -15.52 -11.11
N THR A 45 -33.00 -15.33 -10.04
CA THR A 45 -33.57 -14.06 -9.62
C THR A 45 -32.63 -13.27 -8.70
N LYS A 46 -32.82 -11.95 -8.63
CA LYS A 46 -32.08 -11.09 -7.69
C LYS A 46 -32.57 -11.29 -6.27
N VAL A 47 -31.63 -11.42 -5.34
CA VAL A 47 -31.91 -11.51 -3.89
C VAL A 47 -31.34 -10.29 -3.20
N ARG A 48 -32.13 -9.68 -2.32
CA ARG A 48 -31.79 -8.47 -1.57
C ARG A 48 -31.60 -8.83 -0.10
N VAL A 49 -30.43 -8.51 0.44
CA VAL A 49 -30.11 -8.65 1.87
C VAL A 49 -29.96 -7.25 2.47
N PRO A 50 -30.76 -6.86 3.48
CA PRO A 50 -30.66 -5.56 4.12
C PRO A 50 -29.26 -5.25 4.65
N LEU A 51 -28.88 -3.97 4.67
CA LEU A 51 -27.62 -3.49 5.26
C LEU A 51 -27.68 -3.42 6.79
N ASP A 52 -27.95 -4.53 7.47
CA ASP A 52 -27.91 -4.63 8.94
C ASP A 52 -26.47 -4.83 9.49
N GLY A 53 -25.52 -5.05 8.58
CA GLY A 53 -24.10 -5.25 8.89
C GLY A 53 -23.81 -6.61 9.49
N GLN A 54 -24.65 -7.61 9.25
CA GLN A 54 -24.32 -9.00 9.55
C GLN A 54 -23.32 -9.56 8.53
N PRO A 55 -22.31 -10.35 8.97
CA PRO A 55 -21.46 -11.10 8.07
C PRO A 55 -22.22 -12.10 7.21
N ILE A 56 -21.81 -12.24 5.95
CA ILE A 56 -22.45 -13.15 4.98
C ILE A 56 -21.42 -14.15 4.46
N GLU A 57 -21.71 -15.44 4.55
CA GLU A 57 -20.98 -16.49 3.84
C GLU A 57 -21.55 -16.59 2.42
N ILE A 58 -20.66 -16.61 1.43
CA ILE A 58 -20.96 -16.85 0.02
C ILE A 58 -20.32 -18.17 -0.35
N SER A 59 -21.13 -19.13 -0.79
CA SER A 59 -20.67 -20.44 -1.27
C SER A 59 -20.85 -20.50 -2.79
N LEU A 60 -19.77 -20.79 -3.51
CA LEU A 60 -19.71 -20.87 -4.98
C LEU A 60 -19.37 -22.30 -5.39
N GLY A 61 -19.82 -22.70 -6.58
CA GLY A 61 -19.43 -24.00 -7.17
C GLY A 61 -19.90 -25.21 -6.36
N PHE A 62 -21.17 -25.26 -5.94
CA PHE A 62 -21.71 -26.33 -5.07
C PHE A 62 -21.02 -26.47 -3.69
N ASN A 63 -20.55 -25.35 -3.13
CA ASN A 63 -19.79 -25.25 -1.87
C ASN A 63 -18.31 -25.62 -1.96
N ASP A 64 -17.75 -25.79 -3.17
CA ASP A 64 -16.32 -26.01 -3.38
C ASP A 64 -15.49 -24.79 -2.97
N LYS A 65 -16.04 -23.58 -3.08
CA LYS A 65 -15.43 -22.36 -2.56
C LYS A 65 -16.35 -21.63 -1.61
N ARG A 66 -15.81 -21.23 -0.45
CA ARG A 66 -16.46 -20.32 0.50
C ARG A 66 -15.70 -19.01 0.56
N LEU A 67 -16.43 -17.90 0.56
CA LEU A 67 -15.92 -16.55 0.77
C LEU A 67 -16.78 -15.87 1.84
N HIS A 68 -16.17 -15.03 2.66
CA HIS A 68 -16.90 -14.30 3.70
C HIS A 68 -16.91 -12.81 3.37
N LEU A 69 -18.09 -12.21 3.42
CA LEU A 69 -18.33 -10.79 3.29
C LEU A 69 -18.52 -10.18 4.68
N TYR A 70 -17.61 -9.29 5.09
CA TYR A 70 -17.64 -8.60 6.37
C TYR A 70 -17.84 -7.10 6.19
N PRO A 71 -18.58 -6.42 7.08
CA PRO A 71 -18.50 -4.97 7.19
C PRO A 71 -17.05 -4.58 7.46
N GLU A 72 -16.57 -3.56 6.75
CA GLU A 72 -15.24 -3.02 6.99
C GLU A 72 -15.25 -2.17 8.26
N THR A 73 -14.17 -2.26 9.05
CA THR A 73 -14.07 -1.60 10.36
C THR A 73 -12.70 -1.01 10.57
N ARG A 74 -12.62 0.01 11.44
CA ARG A 74 -11.37 0.54 12.02
C ARG A 74 -11.45 0.62 13.53
N LEU A 75 -10.33 0.69 14.21
CA LEU A 75 -10.21 0.97 15.64
C LEU A 75 -10.13 2.48 15.87
N ASN A 76 -10.98 2.99 16.77
CA ASN A 76 -10.83 4.35 17.30
C ASN A 76 -9.78 4.39 18.42
N GLU A 77 -9.52 5.58 18.96
CA GLU A 77 -8.53 5.82 20.02
C GLU A 77 -8.80 5.01 21.29
N ASN A 78 -10.04 4.61 21.53
CA ASN A 78 -10.46 3.79 22.68
C ASN A 78 -10.26 2.28 22.43
N GLY A 79 -10.08 1.86 21.18
CA GLY A 79 -9.94 0.46 20.78
C GLY A 79 -11.26 -0.18 20.36
N GLU A 80 -12.29 0.63 20.13
CA GLU A 80 -13.60 0.18 19.70
C GLU A 80 -13.66 0.06 18.18
N LEU A 81 -14.36 -0.96 17.68
CA LEU A 81 -14.57 -1.16 16.25
C LEU A 81 -15.65 -0.19 15.72
N VAL A 82 -15.22 0.74 14.89
CA VAL A 82 -16.09 1.64 14.14
C VAL A 82 -16.35 1.05 12.76
N ARG A 83 -17.63 0.79 12.46
CA ARG A 83 -18.06 0.31 11.13
C ARG A 83 -17.93 1.42 10.09
N LEU A 84 -17.44 1.05 8.90
CA LEU A 84 -17.32 1.91 7.74
C LEU A 84 -18.41 1.58 6.71
N ASN A 85 -18.58 2.46 5.73
CA ASN A 85 -19.57 2.31 4.67
C ASN A 85 -19.05 1.42 3.53
N SER A 86 -18.48 0.28 3.84
CA SER A 86 -17.90 -0.65 2.86
C SER A 86 -17.89 -2.06 3.44
N PHE A 87 -17.76 -3.04 2.54
CA PHE A 87 -17.57 -4.43 2.91
C PHE A 87 -16.29 -4.97 2.30
N ILE A 88 -15.69 -5.96 2.95
CA ILE A 88 -14.57 -6.72 2.42
C ILE A 88 -14.97 -8.17 2.20
N ILE A 89 -14.54 -8.75 1.07
CA ILE A 89 -14.69 -10.16 0.75
C ILE A 89 -13.33 -10.81 0.96
N VAL A 90 -13.29 -11.83 1.81
CA VAL A 90 -12.07 -12.58 2.16
C VAL A 90 -12.28 -14.07 1.92
N ASP A 91 -11.19 -14.78 1.71
CA ASP A 91 -11.17 -16.24 1.76
C ASP A 91 -10.88 -16.71 3.20
N PRO A 92 -11.84 -17.36 3.89
CA PRO A 92 -11.64 -17.85 5.25
C PRO A 92 -10.62 -18.99 5.33
N SER A 93 -10.31 -19.66 4.22
CA SER A 93 -9.33 -20.76 4.15
C SER A 93 -7.89 -20.28 3.97
N ALA A 94 -7.69 -19.00 3.65
CA ALA A 94 -6.36 -18.44 3.45
C ALA A 94 -5.51 -18.55 4.72
N HIS A 95 -4.24 -18.95 4.56
CA HIS A 95 -3.36 -19.21 5.70
C HIS A 95 -3.08 -17.91 6.47
N ARG A 96 -3.42 -17.89 7.76
CA ARG A 96 -3.43 -16.67 8.59
C ARG A 96 -2.07 -15.98 8.75
N ARG A 97 -0.96 -16.73 8.65
CA ARG A 97 0.41 -16.20 8.75
C ARG A 97 1.03 -15.83 7.40
N ARG A 98 0.29 -15.97 6.29
CA ARG A 98 0.74 -15.54 4.97
C ARG A 98 0.07 -14.24 4.60
N ILE A 99 0.78 -13.42 3.84
CA ILE A 99 0.21 -12.22 3.25
C ILE A 99 -0.85 -12.65 2.25
N ASN A 100 -2.09 -12.25 2.50
CA ASN A 100 -3.24 -12.51 1.62
C ASN A 100 -3.84 -11.18 1.16
N GLY A 101 -4.99 -11.20 0.49
CA GLY A 101 -5.72 -9.99 0.16
C GLY A 101 -7.22 -10.15 0.31
N PHE A 102 -7.94 -9.16 -0.21
CA PHE A 102 -9.39 -9.08 -0.14
C PHE A 102 -9.92 -8.22 -1.29
N LEU A 103 -11.20 -8.38 -1.60
CA LEU A 103 -11.91 -7.43 -2.45
C LEU A 103 -12.71 -6.47 -1.59
N ARG A 104 -12.71 -5.18 -1.93
CA ARG A 104 -13.57 -4.19 -1.29
C ARG A 104 -14.80 -3.91 -2.14
N LEU A 105 -15.96 -3.90 -1.51
CA LEU A 105 -17.23 -3.46 -2.06
C LEU A 105 -17.64 -2.14 -1.39
N SER A 106 -17.52 -1.04 -2.14
CA SER A 106 -17.86 0.32 -1.70
C SER A 106 -19.28 0.72 -2.13
N PRO A 107 -19.87 1.80 -1.56
CA PRO A 107 -21.21 2.22 -1.91
C PRO A 107 -21.32 2.57 -3.39
N LYS A 108 -22.47 2.25 -4.00
CA LYS A 108 -22.76 2.49 -5.43
C LYS A 108 -21.82 1.72 -6.38
N SER A 109 -21.07 0.73 -5.89
CA SER A 109 -20.23 -0.17 -6.67
C SER A 109 -20.80 -1.59 -6.73
N TRP A 110 -20.15 -2.45 -7.50
CA TRP A 110 -20.48 -3.86 -7.62
C TRP A 110 -19.20 -4.67 -7.88
N LEU A 111 -19.22 -5.94 -7.54
CA LEU A 111 -18.17 -6.92 -7.82
C LEU A 111 -18.77 -8.11 -8.58
N SER A 112 -18.02 -8.65 -9.53
CA SER A 112 -18.34 -9.94 -10.16
C SER A 112 -17.31 -10.95 -9.69
N LEU A 113 -17.74 -11.88 -8.86
CA LEU A 113 -16.94 -12.99 -8.35
C LEU A 113 -16.88 -14.11 -9.39
N GLY A 114 -15.67 -14.61 -9.65
CA GLY A 114 -15.43 -15.71 -10.59
C GLY A 114 -13.96 -15.84 -10.97
N SER A 115 -13.61 -16.97 -11.58
CA SER A 115 -12.23 -17.35 -11.95
C SER A 115 -11.64 -16.57 -13.13
N GLY A 116 -12.44 -15.76 -13.82
CA GLY A 116 -12.02 -15.04 -15.03
C GLY A 116 -11.17 -13.79 -14.77
N ASP A 117 -11.03 -13.37 -13.51
CA ASP A 117 -10.21 -12.24 -13.09
C ASP A 117 -8.92 -12.73 -12.43
N GLU A 118 -7.76 -12.40 -13.02
CA GLU A 118 -6.44 -12.84 -12.57
C GLU A 118 -6.13 -12.42 -11.13
N VAL A 119 -6.61 -11.25 -10.68
CA VAL A 119 -6.43 -10.79 -9.29
C VAL A 119 -7.28 -11.64 -8.36
N GLN A 120 -8.54 -11.88 -8.69
CA GLN A 120 -9.39 -12.71 -7.84
C GLN A 120 -8.92 -14.16 -7.79
N GLN A 121 -8.41 -14.70 -8.90
CA GLN A 121 -7.83 -16.03 -8.91
C GLN A 121 -6.62 -16.13 -7.96
N ALA A 122 -5.72 -15.14 -7.97
CA ALA A 122 -4.60 -15.10 -7.03
C ALA A 122 -5.07 -14.89 -5.57
N LEU A 123 -6.13 -14.12 -5.34
CA LEU A 123 -6.62 -13.85 -4.00
C LEU A 123 -7.36 -15.03 -3.36
N PHE A 124 -8.11 -15.77 -4.17
CA PHE A 124 -9.10 -16.73 -3.68
C PHE A 124 -8.91 -18.14 -4.21
N ASP A 125 -7.94 -18.39 -5.10
CA ASP A 125 -7.67 -19.72 -5.66
C ASP A 125 -8.96 -20.47 -6.02
N TYR A 126 -9.74 -19.91 -6.95
CA TYR A 126 -11.02 -20.49 -7.31
C TYR A 126 -10.83 -21.88 -7.95
N PRO A 127 -11.59 -22.90 -7.51
CA PRO A 127 -11.55 -24.22 -8.12
C PRO A 127 -12.25 -24.20 -9.48
N ALA A 128 -12.01 -25.25 -10.29
CA ALA A 128 -12.56 -25.36 -11.65
C ALA A 128 -14.10 -25.32 -11.72
N ALA A 129 -14.80 -25.64 -10.63
CA ALA A 129 -16.25 -25.55 -10.53
C ALA A 129 -16.77 -24.09 -10.47
N VAL A 130 -15.91 -23.11 -10.22
CA VAL A 130 -16.29 -21.70 -10.20
C VAL A 130 -16.10 -21.10 -11.58
N ASP A 131 -17.22 -20.86 -12.26
CA ASP A 131 -17.27 -20.13 -13.54
C ASP A 131 -16.49 -18.80 -13.55
N GLU A 132 -16.07 -18.39 -14.75
CA GLU A 132 -15.37 -17.11 -14.97
C GLU A 132 -16.15 -15.90 -14.42
N GLN A 133 -17.48 -15.97 -14.49
CA GLN A 133 -18.43 -15.04 -13.88
C GLN A 133 -19.51 -15.83 -13.14
N HIS A 134 -19.31 -16.03 -11.84
CA HIS A 134 -20.17 -16.90 -11.05
C HIS A 134 -21.29 -16.12 -10.35
N LEU A 135 -20.95 -15.02 -9.67
CA LEU A 135 -21.87 -14.26 -8.83
C LEU A 135 -21.58 -12.75 -8.94
N VAL A 136 -22.63 -11.95 -9.09
CA VAL A 136 -22.53 -10.49 -8.97
C VAL A 136 -23.10 -10.04 -7.63
N VAL A 137 -22.32 -9.23 -6.91
CA VAL A 137 -22.71 -8.58 -5.65
C VAL A 137 -22.74 -7.07 -5.86
N ILE A 138 -23.87 -6.44 -5.62
CA ILE A 138 -24.09 -5.00 -5.84
C ILE A 138 -24.35 -4.33 -4.50
N TYR A 139 -23.64 -3.24 -4.22
CA TYR A 139 -23.94 -2.37 -3.09
C TYR A 139 -25.08 -1.41 -3.48
N GLY A 140 -26.31 -1.77 -3.12
CA GLY A 140 -27.52 -0.97 -3.30
C GLY A 140 -27.67 0.17 -2.27
N ARG A 141 -28.77 0.91 -2.32
CA ARG A 141 -28.98 2.04 -1.39
C ARG A 141 -29.20 1.59 0.06
N ASP A 142 -29.90 0.49 0.24
CA ASP A 142 -30.45 -0.03 1.50
C ASP A 142 -30.19 -1.53 1.69
N ALA A 143 -29.65 -2.20 0.68
CA ALA A 143 -29.41 -3.63 0.66
C ALA A 143 -28.19 -3.99 -0.20
N LEU A 144 -27.56 -5.12 0.11
CA LEU A 144 -26.70 -5.85 -0.81
C LEU A 144 -27.57 -6.70 -1.74
N ILE A 145 -27.29 -6.64 -3.04
CA ILE A 145 -28.05 -7.37 -4.04
C ILE A 145 -27.16 -8.44 -4.65
N PHE A 146 -27.59 -9.70 -4.52
CA PHE A 146 -26.92 -10.87 -5.05
C PHE A 146 -27.62 -11.34 -6.32
N ARG A 147 -26.85 -11.59 -7.37
CA ARG A 147 -27.32 -12.13 -8.63
C ARG A 147 -26.42 -13.27 -9.07
N ASN A 148 -26.91 -14.50 -8.95
CA ASN A 148 -26.23 -15.66 -9.50
C ASN A 148 -26.20 -15.56 -11.04
N LEU A 149 -25.04 -15.85 -11.63
CA LEU A 149 -24.82 -15.92 -13.06
C LEU A 149 -24.49 -17.35 -13.54
N SER A 150 -24.21 -18.25 -12.62
CA SER A 150 -23.82 -19.63 -12.87
C SER A 150 -24.98 -20.61 -12.74
N ASP A 151 -24.99 -21.64 -13.56
CA ASP A 151 -25.85 -22.82 -13.36
C ASP A 151 -25.25 -23.79 -12.32
N VAL A 152 -23.97 -23.61 -11.97
CA VAL A 152 -23.28 -24.28 -10.88
C VAL A 152 -23.69 -23.59 -9.57
N GLY A 153 -24.19 -24.35 -8.60
CA GLY A 153 -24.98 -23.81 -7.49
C GLY A 153 -24.25 -22.74 -6.65
N THR A 154 -24.96 -21.66 -6.33
CA THR A 154 -24.53 -20.60 -5.39
C THR A 154 -25.47 -20.54 -4.19
N SER A 155 -24.93 -20.32 -2.99
CA SER A 155 -25.71 -19.99 -1.79
C SER A 155 -25.13 -18.84 -1.01
N ILE A 156 -25.99 -18.15 -0.25
CA ILE A 156 -25.60 -17.16 0.74
C ILE A 156 -26.16 -17.55 2.10
N GLY A 157 -25.44 -17.29 3.18
CA GLY A 157 -25.86 -17.64 4.54
C GLY A 157 -25.23 -16.73 5.58
N PRO A 158 -25.56 -16.89 6.86
CA PRO A 158 -24.83 -16.21 7.93
C PRO A 158 -23.37 -16.71 7.94
N ALA A 159 -22.42 -15.77 7.90
CA ALA A 159 -21.03 -16.11 8.21
C ALA A 159 -20.80 -16.05 9.72
N PRO A 160 -19.83 -16.80 10.26
CA PRO A 160 -19.36 -16.57 11.62
C PRO A 160 -18.99 -15.10 11.77
N ALA A 161 -19.22 -14.52 12.96
CA ALA A 161 -18.59 -13.25 13.28
C ALA A 161 -17.10 -13.37 12.96
N LYS A 162 -16.53 -12.37 12.27
CA LYS A 162 -15.07 -12.33 12.11
C LYS A 162 -14.53 -12.46 13.52
N GLU A 163 -13.82 -13.56 13.82
CA GLU A 163 -13.11 -13.68 15.09
C GLU A 163 -12.41 -12.34 15.25
N VAL A 164 -12.78 -11.58 16.30
CA VAL A 164 -12.14 -10.30 16.60
C VAL A 164 -10.76 -10.71 17.07
N TRP A 165 -9.90 -11.03 16.11
CA TRP A 165 -8.54 -11.42 16.34
C TRP A 165 -7.93 -10.22 17.00
N SER A 166 -7.61 -10.39 18.27
CA SER A 166 -6.95 -9.36 19.02
C SER A 166 -5.64 -9.10 18.29
N ARG A 167 -5.57 -7.97 17.57
CA ARG A 167 -4.32 -7.45 17.01
C ARG A 167 -3.36 -6.99 18.11
N GLU A 168 -3.77 -7.14 19.37
CA GLU A 168 -2.97 -6.86 20.55
C GLU A 168 -1.62 -7.58 20.54
N SER A 169 -1.51 -8.82 20.07
CA SER A 169 -0.19 -9.47 19.98
C SER A 169 0.76 -8.69 19.06
N LYS A 170 0.25 -8.16 17.94
CA LYS A 170 1.02 -7.29 17.06
C LYS A 170 1.30 -5.92 17.68
N PHE A 171 0.35 -5.36 18.42
CA PHE A 171 0.56 -4.10 19.12
C PHE A 171 1.63 -4.23 20.21
N ARG A 172 1.65 -5.36 20.93
CA ARG A 172 2.71 -5.71 21.89
C ARG A 172 4.05 -5.88 21.17
N ARG A 173 4.08 -6.62 20.05
CA ARG A 173 5.28 -6.77 19.22
C ARG A 173 5.81 -5.44 18.70
N LEU A 174 4.95 -4.54 18.25
CA LEU A 174 5.33 -3.17 17.86
C LEU A 174 5.91 -2.40 19.04
N ARG A 175 5.28 -2.46 20.21
CA ARG A 175 5.79 -1.84 21.44
C ARG A 175 7.20 -2.34 21.80
N GLU A 176 7.45 -3.65 21.67
CA GLU A 176 8.77 -4.26 21.87
C GLU A 176 9.81 -3.73 20.88
N ILE A 177 9.49 -3.75 19.58
CA ILE A 177 10.38 -3.24 18.52
C ILE A 177 10.72 -1.77 18.77
N PHE A 178 9.73 -0.99 19.21
CA PHE A 178 9.90 0.41 19.52
C PHE A 178 10.47 0.65 20.93
N GLY A 179 10.75 -0.39 21.71
CA GLY A 179 11.38 -0.29 23.02
C GLY A 179 10.54 0.44 24.07
N GLY A 180 9.22 0.44 23.94
CA GLY A 180 8.31 1.15 24.84
C GLY A 180 7.16 1.88 24.13
N PRO A 181 6.59 2.93 24.74
CA PRO A 181 5.53 3.71 24.12
C PRO A 181 6.00 4.38 22.81
N ILE A 182 5.03 4.66 21.95
CA ILE A 182 5.19 5.45 20.74
C ILE A 182 5.30 6.92 21.13
N GLU A 183 6.54 7.36 21.37
CA GLU A 183 6.89 8.73 21.72
C GLU A 183 8.27 9.09 21.18
N LEU A 184 8.59 10.39 21.16
CA LEU A 184 9.89 10.87 20.74
C LEU A 184 10.99 10.32 21.63
N LEU A 185 12.06 9.82 21.01
CA LEU A 185 13.24 9.43 21.77
C LEU A 185 13.87 10.64 22.47
N PRO A 186 14.64 10.44 23.55
CA PRO A 186 15.59 11.43 24.03
C PRO A 186 16.67 11.75 22.98
N ARG A 187 17.29 12.94 23.09
CA ARG A 187 18.30 13.43 22.15
C ARG A 187 19.45 12.44 21.92
N ASP A 188 20.05 11.94 22.99
CA ASP A 188 21.24 11.07 22.90
C ASP A 188 20.88 9.68 22.36
N ASP A 189 19.69 9.17 22.68
CA ASP A 189 19.18 7.90 22.15
C ASP A 189 18.92 7.99 20.65
N ALA A 190 18.31 9.08 20.19
CA ALA A 190 18.08 9.29 18.76
C ALA A 190 19.40 9.41 17.99
N LEU A 191 20.42 10.06 18.55
CA LEU A 191 21.75 10.13 17.92
C LEU A 191 22.38 8.74 17.79
N ARG A 192 22.42 7.95 18.87
CA ARG A 192 22.95 6.58 18.83
C ARG A 192 22.21 5.71 17.80
N LEU A 193 20.89 5.84 17.76
CA LEU A 193 20.02 5.12 16.84
C LEU A 193 20.36 5.43 15.37
N ILE A 194 20.44 6.71 14.98
CA ILE A 194 20.71 7.08 13.60
C ILE A 194 22.15 6.77 13.18
N GLU A 195 23.13 6.86 14.09
CA GLU A 195 24.52 6.45 13.84
C GLU A 195 24.60 4.95 13.54
N ALA A 196 23.92 4.12 14.33
CA ALA A 196 23.83 2.68 14.09
C ALA A 196 23.15 2.35 12.76
N VAL A 197 22.05 3.05 12.41
CA VAL A 197 21.40 2.88 11.10
C VAL A 197 22.34 3.27 9.97
N ASN A 198 23.07 4.36 10.13
CA ASN A 198 24.05 4.82 9.15
C ASN A 198 25.13 3.76 8.89
N ASP A 199 25.59 3.06 9.92
CA ASP A 199 26.54 1.95 9.77
C ASP A 199 25.93 0.76 9.01
N VAL A 200 24.67 0.40 9.28
CA VAL A 200 23.95 -0.63 8.51
C VAL A 200 23.86 -0.23 7.03
N LEU A 201 23.55 1.04 6.74
CA LEU A 201 23.42 1.52 5.35
C LEU A 201 24.73 1.50 4.56
N ARG A 202 25.91 1.44 5.20
CA ARG A 202 27.20 1.30 4.49
C ARG A 202 27.33 -0.03 3.75
N ARG A 203 26.64 -1.06 4.22
CA ARG A 203 26.70 -2.43 3.67
C ARG A 203 25.30 -3.04 3.63
N GLU A 204 24.32 -2.22 3.25
CA GLU A 204 22.93 -2.64 3.15
C GLU A 204 22.80 -3.81 2.19
N VAL A 205 22.15 -4.89 2.65
CA VAL A 205 21.96 -6.09 1.83
C VAL A 205 21.15 -5.77 0.58
N TYR A 206 21.36 -6.56 -0.48
CA TYR A 206 20.69 -6.43 -1.78
C TYR A 206 21.01 -5.14 -2.56
N ARG A 207 21.95 -4.33 -2.05
CA ARG A 207 22.38 -3.09 -2.66
C ARG A 207 23.80 -3.21 -3.18
N ALA A 208 23.96 -2.96 -4.48
CA ALA A 208 25.29 -2.96 -5.09
C ALA A 208 26.09 -1.72 -4.65
N THR A 209 27.41 -1.86 -4.56
CA THR A 209 28.33 -0.73 -4.40
C THR A 209 28.59 -0.06 -5.75
N ASP A 210 28.81 1.25 -5.73
CA ASP A 210 29.29 2.02 -6.86
C ASP A 210 30.79 1.78 -7.15
N ASP A 211 31.29 2.43 -8.20
CA ASP A 211 32.68 2.40 -8.67
C ASP A 211 33.71 2.91 -7.65
N ARG A 212 33.27 3.59 -6.59
CA ARG A 212 34.09 4.08 -5.47
C ARG A 212 34.05 3.13 -4.27
N GLY A 213 33.28 2.04 -4.35
CA GLY A 213 33.06 1.12 -3.23
C GLY A 213 32.06 1.65 -2.19
N LEU A 214 31.28 2.69 -2.51
CA LEU A 214 30.24 3.25 -1.65
C LEU A 214 28.87 2.65 -2.01
N PRO A 215 27.85 2.68 -1.12
CA PRO A 215 26.50 2.20 -1.46
C PRO A 215 25.91 2.91 -2.69
N GLY A 216 25.51 2.14 -3.71
CA GLY A 216 25.01 2.65 -4.99
C GLY A 216 23.54 3.08 -4.97
N GLY A 217 22.99 3.51 -6.10
CA GLY A 217 21.60 4.02 -6.18
C GLY A 217 20.51 2.96 -6.38
N LEU A 218 20.88 1.69 -6.59
CA LEU A 218 19.95 0.62 -6.94
C LEU A 218 19.92 -0.49 -5.88
N LEU A 219 18.73 -0.73 -5.33
CA LEU A 219 18.40 -1.87 -4.46
C LEU A 219 17.67 -2.95 -5.29
N VAL A 220 18.13 -4.20 -5.23
CA VAL A 220 17.52 -5.31 -5.99
C VAL A 220 17.07 -6.42 -5.06
N LEU A 221 15.79 -6.45 -4.71
CA LEU A 221 15.25 -7.45 -3.81
C LEU A 221 15.22 -8.85 -4.45
N PRO A 222 15.53 -9.90 -3.69
CA PRO A 222 15.37 -11.28 -4.16
C PRO A 222 13.89 -11.64 -4.32
N GLN A 223 13.60 -12.50 -5.30
CA GLN A 223 12.23 -12.94 -5.59
C GLN A 223 11.57 -13.65 -4.38
N ALA A 224 12.36 -14.29 -3.52
CA ALA A 224 11.84 -14.98 -2.33
C ALA A 224 11.17 -14.02 -1.31
N LEU A 225 11.52 -12.73 -1.33
CA LEU A 225 10.90 -11.75 -0.42
C LEU A 225 9.64 -11.17 -1.04
N THR A 226 8.54 -11.25 -0.30
CA THR A 226 7.29 -10.57 -0.67
C THR A 226 7.39 -9.08 -0.35
N PRO A 227 7.29 -8.18 -1.34
CA PRO A 227 7.37 -6.75 -1.08
C PRO A 227 6.12 -6.23 -0.35
N ILE A 228 6.31 -5.26 0.53
CA ILE A 228 5.28 -4.44 1.17
C ILE A 228 5.68 -3.01 0.87
N LEU A 229 5.08 -2.41 -0.15
CA LEU A 229 5.45 -1.07 -0.63
C LEU A 229 4.49 -0.05 -0.04
N VAL A 230 5.06 0.94 0.63
CA VAL A 230 4.38 2.17 1.08
C VAL A 230 5.07 3.37 0.45
N ALA A 231 4.31 4.41 0.10
CA ALA A 231 4.86 5.62 -0.50
C ALA A 231 4.91 6.75 0.53
N ASP A 232 4.79 7.99 0.05
CA ASP A 232 4.79 9.23 0.82
C ASP A 232 3.98 9.05 2.10
N MET A 233 4.62 9.22 3.26
CA MET A 233 3.97 9.07 4.57
C MET A 233 3.76 10.42 5.25
N HIS A 234 4.51 11.47 4.92
CA HIS A 234 4.29 12.85 5.40
C HIS A 234 3.87 12.92 6.87
N ALA A 235 4.69 12.31 7.73
CA ALA A 235 4.55 12.26 9.17
C ALA A 235 3.28 11.58 9.72
N GLN A 236 2.59 10.76 8.91
CA GLN A 236 1.40 10.00 9.33
C GLN A 236 1.81 8.69 10.02
N ILE A 237 2.07 8.77 11.33
CA ILE A 237 2.57 7.65 12.14
C ILE A 237 1.58 6.48 12.20
N ASP A 238 0.28 6.76 12.43
CA ASP A 238 -0.75 5.73 12.50
C ASP A 238 -0.91 4.97 11.18
N ASN A 239 -0.54 5.56 10.04
CA ASN A 239 -0.54 4.87 8.75
C ASN A 239 0.52 3.77 8.72
N LEU A 240 1.75 4.05 9.18
CA LEU A 240 2.80 3.03 9.30
C LEU A 240 2.40 1.93 10.27
N LEU A 241 1.89 2.29 11.44
CA LEU A 241 1.45 1.33 12.46
C LEU A 241 0.28 0.47 11.95
N THR A 242 -0.66 1.08 11.21
CA THR A 242 -1.77 0.37 10.57
C THR A 242 -1.21 -0.66 9.60
N VAL A 243 -0.32 -0.26 8.68
CA VAL A 243 0.30 -1.22 7.74
C VAL A 243 0.96 -2.37 8.48
N LEU A 244 1.80 -2.10 9.47
CA LEU A 244 2.50 -3.18 10.20
C LEU A 244 1.54 -4.13 10.94
N SER A 245 0.44 -3.61 11.49
CA SER A 245 -0.53 -4.42 12.25
C SER A 245 -1.57 -5.14 11.40
N GLN A 246 -1.71 -4.78 10.12
CA GLN A 246 -2.65 -5.40 9.19
C GLN A 246 -2.07 -6.68 8.56
N ASN A 247 -2.95 -7.51 7.99
CA ASN A 247 -2.58 -8.71 7.23
C ASN A 247 -1.67 -9.67 8.03
N ALA A 248 -0.66 -10.29 7.42
CA ALA A 248 0.46 -10.95 8.10
C ALA A 248 1.78 -10.17 7.91
N PHE A 249 1.72 -8.83 7.75
CA PHE A 249 2.87 -8.04 7.34
C PHE A 249 4.00 -8.06 8.38
N LEU A 250 3.71 -7.75 9.65
CA LEU A 250 4.72 -7.84 10.72
C LEU A 250 5.23 -9.27 10.93
N ASP A 251 4.35 -10.26 10.90
CA ASP A 251 4.72 -11.66 11.05
C ASP A 251 5.70 -12.10 9.94
N ALA A 252 5.46 -11.68 8.69
CA ALA A 252 6.34 -11.98 7.56
C ALA A 252 7.68 -11.22 7.61
N LEU A 253 7.74 -10.06 8.26
CA LEU A 253 9.02 -9.38 8.55
C LEU A 253 9.81 -10.15 9.62
N ASP A 254 9.15 -10.58 10.70
CA ASP A 254 9.76 -11.40 11.76
C ASP A 254 10.28 -12.74 11.22
N GLU A 255 9.54 -13.38 10.30
CA GLU A 255 9.95 -14.63 9.63
C GLU A 255 10.99 -14.42 8.52
N GLY A 256 11.28 -13.16 8.13
CA GLY A 256 12.23 -12.84 7.07
C GLY A 256 11.75 -13.22 5.66
N THR A 257 10.44 -13.36 5.45
CA THR A 257 9.80 -13.76 4.18
C THR A 257 9.23 -12.59 3.40
N ALA A 258 9.13 -11.40 4.01
CA ALA A 258 8.70 -10.17 3.37
C ALA A 258 9.73 -9.04 3.53
N ALA A 259 9.56 -7.99 2.73
CA ALA A 259 10.35 -6.76 2.83
C ALA A 259 9.45 -5.51 2.75
N LEU A 260 9.49 -4.68 3.79
CA LEU A 260 8.90 -3.34 3.80
C LEU A 260 9.81 -2.37 3.03
N VAL A 261 9.26 -1.68 2.05
CA VAL A 261 9.96 -0.63 1.30
C VAL A 261 9.17 0.66 1.36
N ILE A 262 9.79 1.70 1.91
CA ILE A 262 9.24 3.07 1.98
C ILE A 262 9.77 3.86 0.79
N LEU A 263 8.88 4.38 -0.06
CA LEU A 263 9.22 5.08 -1.30
C LEU A 263 9.61 6.55 -1.10
N GLY A 264 10.22 6.90 0.04
CA GLY A 264 10.62 8.26 0.39
C GLY A 264 9.51 9.07 1.05
N ASP A 265 9.83 10.34 1.33
CA ASP A 265 8.89 11.35 1.85
C ASP A 265 8.15 10.90 3.12
N ALA A 266 8.90 10.34 4.07
CA ALA A 266 8.35 10.06 5.38
C ALA A 266 8.13 11.34 6.19
N VAL A 267 8.95 12.36 6.01
CA VAL A 267 8.91 13.61 6.79
C VAL A 267 8.01 14.66 6.16
N HIS A 268 7.74 15.72 6.94
CA HIS A 268 6.95 16.90 6.60
C HIS A 268 5.46 16.60 6.46
N SER A 269 4.69 16.90 7.51
CA SER A 269 3.22 16.81 7.45
C SER A 269 2.68 17.68 6.32
N GLU A 270 1.74 17.14 5.56
CA GLU A 270 0.96 17.86 4.55
C GLU A 270 -0.46 18.18 5.02
N VAL A 271 -0.77 17.94 6.30
CA VAL A 271 -2.06 18.29 6.88
C VAL A 271 -2.17 19.81 6.97
N ASP A 272 -3.33 20.34 6.57
CA ASP A 272 -3.62 21.78 6.63
C ASP A 272 -3.38 22.31 8.06
N GLY A 273 -2.56 23.35 8.17
CA GLY A 273 -2.16 23.95 9.45
C GLY A 273 -0.96 23.29 10.15
N GLN A 274 -0.48 22.13 9.68
CA GLN A 274 0.65 21.40 10.28
C GLN A 274 1.94 21.46 9.45
N LEU A 275 1.98 22.24 8.36
CA LEU A 275 3.15 22.32 7.47
C LEU A 275 4.46 22.76 8.17
N ARG A 276 4.38 23.38 9.35
CA ARG A 276 5.53 23.81 10.18
C ARG A 276 5.90 22.81 11.28
N GLU A 277 5.03 21.84 11.57
CA GLU A 277 5.20 20.89 12.66
C GLU A 277 6.23 19.83 12.29
N MET A 278 7.23 19.62 13.16
CA MET A 278 8.35 18.70 12.91
C MET A 278 8.38 17.51 13.87
N ASP A 279 7.57 17.53 14.92
CA ASP A 279 7.52 16.49 15.96
C ASP A 279 7.13 15.13 15.41
N SER A 280 6.05 15.07 14.64
CA SER A 280 5.59 13.85 13.99
C SER A 280 6.60 13.33 12.95
N SER A 281 7.36 14.23 12.31
CA SER A 281 8.45 13.87 11.40
C SER A 281 9.60 13.21 12.17
N MET A 282 10.02 13.78 13.30
CA MET A 282 11.05 13.17 14.16
C MET A 282 10.61 11.81 14.69
N LEU A 283 9.36 11.71 15.16
CA LEU A 283 8.83 10.46 15.71
C LEU A 283 8.75 9.38 14.63
N LEU A 284 8.23 9.68 13.45
CA LEU A 284 8.18 8.70 12.36
C LEU A 284 9.57 8.22 11.95
N MET A 285 10.57 9.10 11.92
CA MET A 285 11.96 8.70 11.65
C MET A 285 12.55 7.83 12.75
N ASP A 286 12.29 8.12 14.04
CA ASP A 286 12.69 7.27 15.16
C ASP A 286 12.13 5.84 14.99
N LEU A 287 10.84 5.71 14.60
CA LEU A 287 10.20 4.41 14.35
C LEU A 287 10.81 3.67 13.15
N ILE A 288 11.03 4.38 12.04
CA ILE A 288 11.65 3.80 10.82
C ILE A 288 13.07 3.30 11.13
N PHE A 289 13.85 4.05 11.90
CA PHE A 289 15.20 3.64 12.29
C PHE A 289 15.19 2.41 13.20
N LYS A 290 14.28 2.35 14.18
CA LYS A 290 14.13 1.14 15.02
C LYS A 290 13.74 -0.08 14.18
N LEU A 291 12.82 0.08 13.22
CA LEU A 291 12.47 -0.97 12.26
C LEU A 291 13.68 -1.40 11.43
N LYS A 292 14.50 -0.45 10.94
CA LYS A 292 15.69 -0.76 10.16
C LYS A 292 16.73 -1.55 10.97
N LEU A 293 16.92 -1.23 12.25
CA LEU A 293 17.83 -1.98 13.11
C LEU A 293 17.28 -3.35 13.51
N CYS A 294 15.97 -3.46 13.73
CA CYS A 294 15.31 -4.73 14.04
C CYS A 294 15.31 -5.68 12.83
N PHE A 295 15.12 -5.14 11.63
CA PHE A 295 14.96 -5.90 10.39
C PHE A 295 15.89 -5.39 9.26
N PRO A 296 17.22 -5.47 9.43
CA PRO A 296 18.17 -4.84 8.51
C PRO A 296 18.11 -5.40 7.08
N ALA A 297 17.60 -6.62 6.92
CA ALA A 297 17.44 -7.31 5.64
C ALA A 297 16.01 -7.28 5.09
N GLN A 298 15.05 -6.68 5.79
CA GLN A 298 13.65 -6.66 5.39
C GLN A 298 13.07 -5.23 5.33
N VAL A 299 13.64 -4.26 6.04
CA VAL A 299 13.16 -2.87 6.00
C VAL A 299 14.11 -2.02 5.16
N PHE A 300 13.56 -1.36 4.15
CA PHE A 300 14.29 -0.52 3.22
C PHE A 300 13.59 0.84 3.05
N TYR A 301 14.38 1.88 2.90
CA TYR A 301 13.92 3.23 2.64
C TYR A 301 14.63 3.73 1.40
N ILE A 302 13.91 4.21 0.39
CA ILE A 302 14.51 4.87 -0.78
C ILE A 302 14.31 6.38 -0.71
N ARG A 303 15.14 7.14 -1.39
CA ARG A 303 15.16 8.60 -1.33
C ARG A 303 13.99 9.22 -2.08
N GLY A 304 13.22 10.05 -1.37
CA GLY A 304 12.27 11.01 -1.92
C GLY A 304 12.82 12.42 -2.01
N ASN A 305 12.00 13.36 -2.48
CA ASN A 305 12.43 14.76 -2.60
C ASN A 305 12.37 15.50 -1.25
N HIS A 306 11.57 15.01 -0.31
CA HIS A 306 11.52 15.56 1.04
C HIS A 306 12.68 15.10 1.94
N ASP A 307 13.47 14.13 1.49
CA ASP A 307 14.61 13.58 2.21
C ASP A 307 15.88 14.42 1.99
N SER A 308 15.81 15.70 2.35
CA SER A 308 16.92 16.66 2.27
C SER A 308 16.71 17.84 3.23
N PHE A 309 17.69 18.74 3.26
CA PHE A 309 17.58 20.06 3.93
C PHE A 309 17.56 21.21 2.91
N SER A 310 17.18 20.93 1.66
CA SER A 310 17.24 21.90 0.58
C SER A 310 16.30 23.09 0.82
N GLU A 311 16.74 24.29 0.46
CA GLU A 311 15.92 25.50 0.46
C GLU A 311 14.80 25.44 -0.58
N ASP A 312 15.03 24.71 -1.68
CA ASP A 312 14.06 24.49 -2.75
C ASP A 312 12.86 23.66 -2.29
N MET A 313 12.99 22.96 -1.16
CA MET A 313 11.89 22.24 -0.54
C MET A 313 10.97 23.22 0.19
N SER A 314 9.96 23.68 -0.54
CA SER A 314 8.91 24.55 0.00
C SER A 314 7.51 24.05 -0.35
N LYS A 315 6.59 24.24 0.59
CA LYS A 315 5.16 23.95 0.42
C LYS A 315 4.37 25.15 0.90
N ASP A 316 3.52 25.72 0.04
CA ASP A 316 2.71 26.90 0.33
C ASP A 316 3.51 28.07 0.94
N GLY A 317 4.73 28.28 0.43
CA GLY A 317 5.66 29.33 0.88
C GLY A 317 6.41 29.02 2.18
N ILE A 318 6.20 27.83 2.77
CA ILE A 318 6.90 27.36 3.97
C ILE A 318 8.13 26.57 3.55
N PRO A 319 9.36 27.01 3.88
CA PRO A 319 10.60 26.33 3.51
C PRO A 319 10.84 25.14 4.46
N GLN A 320 10.13 24.03 4.22
CA GLN A 320 10.13 22.87 5.11
C GLN A 320 11.53 22.28 5.33
N GLY A 321 12.43 22.33 4.32
CA GLY A 321 13.81 21.85 4.48
C GLY A 321 14.66 22.64 5.46
N LEU A 322 14.54 23.96 5.43
CA LEU A 322 15.24 24.83 6.37
C LEU A 322 14.65 24.71 7.78
N LEU A 323 13.32 24.63 7.89
CA LEU A 323 12.66 24.39 9.17
C LEU A 323 13.08 23.05 9.77
N TRP A 324 13.14 22.00 8.96
CA TRP A 324 13.56 20.68 9.40
C TRP A 324 15.00 20.68 9.93
N ALA A 325 15.93 21.31 9.20
CA ALA A 325 17.32 21.45 9.65
C ALA A 325 17.42 22.21 10.97
N LYS A 326 16.67 23.32 11.10
CA LYS A 326 16.62 24.12 12.32
C LYS A 326 16.12 23.31 13.51
N GLU A 327 14.96 22.66 13.37
CA GLU A 327 14.34 21.91 14.47
C GLU A 327 15.18 20.71 14.90
N LEU A 328 15.80 19.98 13.96
CA LEU A 328 16.76 18.94 14.31
C LEU A 328 17.98 19.49 15.05
N SER A 329 18.52 20.64 14.63
CA SER A 329 19.64 21.27 15.31
C SER A 329 19.29 21.68 16.75
N GLU A 330 18.13 22.31 16.94
CA GLU A 330 17.68 22.82 18.25
C GLU A 330 17.29 21.68 19.20
N ARG A 331 16.55 20.66 18.71
CA ARG A 331 16.01 19.59 19.56
C ARG A 331 16.92 18.36 19.68
N ARG A 332 17.65 18.01 18.62
CA ARG A 332 18.53 16.81 18.56
C ARG A 332 20.02 17.17 18.54
N GLY A 333 20.37 18.41 18.27
CA GLY A 333 21.76 18.89 18.23
C GLY A 333 22.43 18.71 16.87
N ALA A 334 23.51 19.47 16.67
CA ALA A 334 24.25 19.51 15.40
C ALA A 334 24.83 18.14 14.96
N ALA A 335 25.21 17.28 15.92
CA ALA A 335 25.69 15.92 15.61
C ALA A 335 24.59 15.07 14.96
N TYR A 336 23.36 15.14 15.48
CA TYR A 336 22.22 14.45 14.89
C TYR A 336 21.88 15.00 13.51
N LEU A 337 21.87 16.32 13.34
CA LEU A 337 21.63 16.95 12.04
C LEU A 337 22.61 16.42 10.98
N LYS A 338 23.90 16.34 11.32
CA LYS A 338 24.94 15.77 10.44
C LYS A 338 24.72 14.29 10.16
N ALA A 339 24.33 13.50 11.16
CA ALA A 339 24.01 12.09 10.98
C ALA A 339 22.77 11.91 10.07
N MET A 340 21.78 12.80 10.15
CA MET A 340 20.61 12.80 9.29
C MET A 340 20.95 13.16 7.84
N GLU A 341 21.85 14.12 7.63
CA GLU A 341 22.38 14.43 6.30
C GLU A 341 23.12 13.22 5.70
N GLU A 342 23.91 12.51 6.53
CA GLU A 342 24.58 11.27 6.14
C GLU A 342 23.60 10.16 5.79
N PHE A 343 22.54 10.01 6.56
CA PHE A 343 21.44 9.08 6.30
C PHE A 343 20.81 9.36 4.93
N TYR A 344 20.38 10.59 4.68
CA TYR A 344 19.77 10.97 3.40
C TYR A 344 20.70 10.74 2.21
N ARG A 345 21.98 11.11 2.33
CA ARG A 345 22.99 10.87 1.28
C ARG A 345 23.21 9.38 1.00
N ARG A 346 22.96 8.53 1.99
CA ARG A 346 23.10 7.08 1.86
C ARG A 346 21.86 6.39 1.31
N LEU A 347 20.72 7.02 1.16
CA LEU A 347 19.53 6.32 0.64
C LEU A 347 19.70 5.88 -0.83
N PRO A 348 19.25 4.67 -1.22
CA PRO A 348 19.12 4.30 -2.63
C PRO A 348 17.95 5.08 -3.27
N TYR A 349 17.85 5.07 -4.61
CA TYR A 349 16.84 5.85 -5.34
C TYR A 349 15.85 4.99 -6.11
N VAL A 350 16.22 3.75 -6.40
CA VAL A 350 15.40 2.77 -7.12
C VAL A 350 15.44 1.45 -6.36
N VAL A 351 14.28 0.85 -6.20
CA VAL A 351 14.12 -0.54 -5.79
C VAL A 351 13.56 -1.35 -6.96
N ALA A 352 14.07 -2.56 -7.18
CA ALA A 352 13.56 -3.47 -8.19
C ALA A 352 13.54 -4.91 -7.67
N SER A 353 12.60 -5.69 -8.19
CA SER A 353 12.53 -7.14 -8.13
C SER A 353 12.18 -7.64 -9.54
N ARG A 354 12.05 -8.96 -9.73
CA ARG A 354 11.44 -9.51 -10.95
C ARG A 354 9.99 -9.04 -11.14
N ASP A 355 9.28 -8.83 -10.03
CA ASP A 355 7.83 -8.60 -10.05
C ASP A 355 7.44 -7.13 -10.05
N PHE A 356 8.38 -6.21 -9.76
CA PHE A 356 8.12 -4.77 -9.77
C PHE A 356 9.39 -3.94 -9.92
N VAL A 357 9.21 -2.68 -10.29
CA VAL A 357 10.20 -1.61 -10.10
C VAL A 357 9.50 -0.43 -9.42
N ALA A 358 10.19 0.22 -8.50
CA ALA A 358 9.70 1.44 -7.87
C ALA A 358 10.81 2.46 -7.65
N CYS A 359 10.43 3.74 -7.71
CA CYS A 359 11.22 4.88 -7.30
C CYS A 359 10.27 5.92 -6.70
N HIS A 360 10.81 6.99 -6.12
CA HIS A 360 9.95 7.98 -5.47
C HIS A 360 8.98 8.68 -6.43
N ALA A 361 9.44 9.22 -7.58
CA ALA A 361 8.58 10.08 -8.40
C ALA A 361 8.35 9.62 -9.84
N ALA A 362 9.40 9.22 -10.57
CA ALA A 362 9.29 9.08 -12.02
C ALA A 362 10.29 8.12 -12.68
N ALA A 363 9.89 7.60 -13.84
CA ALA A 363 10.83 6.93 -14.74
C ALA A 363 11.79 7.97 -15.34
N PRO A 364 13.09 7.63 -15.51
CA PRO A 364 14.04 8.50 -16.20
C PRO A 364 13.59 8.78 -17.64
N THR A 365 13.64 10.06 -18.01
CA THR A 365 13.45 10.58 -19.37
C THR A 365 14.73 10.52 -20.18
N THR A 366 15.88 10.55 -19.52
CA THR A 366 17.19 10.33 -20.13
C THR A 366 17.50 8.84 -20.28
N LYS A 367 18.43 8.50 -21.19
CA LYS A 367 18.88 7.11 -21.37
C LYS A 367 19.53 6.62 -20.09
N VAL A 368 18.99 5.54 -19.52
CA VAL A 368 19.45 4.93 -18.27
C VAL A 368 19.87 3.47 -18.49
N SER A 369 20.87 3.02 -17.73
CA SER A 369 21.26 1.61 -17.62
C SER A 369 21.29 1.19 -16.14
N LYS A 370 21.29 -0.12 -15.87
CA LYS A 370 21.48 -0.66 -14.52
C LYS A 370 22.76 -0.12 -13.87
N GLU A 371 23.86 -0.04 -14.63
CA GLU A 371 25.14 0.45 -14.13
C GLU A 371 25.12 1.94 -13.78
N MET A 372 24.39 2.77 -14.55
CA MET A 372 24.19 4.17 -14.20
C MET A 372 23.41 4.33 -12.88
N LEU A 373 22.43 3.46 -12.62
CA LEU A 373 21.67 3.47 -11.37
C LEU A 373 22.51 3.00 -10.19
N VAL A 374 23.40 2.02 -10.38
CA VAL A 374 24.38 1.64 -9.35
C VAL A 374 25.31 2.82 -9.07
N ASN A 375 25.85 3.45 -10.12
CA ASN A 375 26.75 4.60 -10.04
C ASN A 375 26.02 5.96 -10.01
N ILE A 376 24.84 6.05 -9.40
CA ILE A 376 23.95 7.20 -9.55
C ILE A 376 24.59 8.55 -9.19
N HIS A 377 25.55 8.55 -8.26
CA HIS A 377 26.27 9.75 -7.84
C HIS A 377 27.21 10.33 -8.93
N ARG A 378 27.50 9.58 -10.00
CA ARG A 378 28.14 10.09 -11.22
C ARG A 378 27.14 10.79 -12.15
N HIS A 379 25.84 10.68 -11.87
CA HIS A 379 24.74 11.13 -12.72
C HIS A 379 23.73 11.98 -11.93
N PRO A 380 24.11 13.17 -11.43
CA PRO A 380 23.25 13.99 -10.58
C PRO A 380 21.92 14.41 -11.23
N SER A 381 21.86 14.55 -12.56
CA SER A 381 20.60 14.82 -13.26
C SER A 381 19.60 13.67 -13.13
N LEU A 382 20.08 12.43 -13.13
CA LEU A 382 19.24 11.23 -12.97
C LEU A 382 18.59 11.18 -11.59
N ILE A 383 19.28 11.66 -10.55
CA ILE A 383 18.72 11.78 -9.20
C ILE A 383 17.48 12.68 -9.23
N LEU A 384 17.60 13.87 -9.82
CA LEU A 384 16.50 14.82 -9.92
C LEU A 384 15.32 14.26 -10.72
N GLU A 385 15.60 13.52 -11.80
CA GLU A 385 14.55 12.86 -12.56
C GLU A 385 13.77 11.84 -11.72
N LEU A 386 14.47 11.01 -10.94
CA LEU A 386 13.85 9.95 -10.14
C LEU A 386 13.02 10.45 -8.97
N ILE A 387 13.39 11.60 -8.37
CA ILE A 387 12.74 12.12 -7.14
C ILE A 387 11.83 13.34 -7.37
N ASN A 388 11.97 14.11 -8.45
CA ASN A 388 11.16 15.33 -8.64
C ASN A 388 10.25 15.29 -9.88
N ASN A 389 10.54 14.44 -10.87
CA ASN A 389 9.82 14.51 -12.14
C ASN A 389 8.39 13.96 -12.00
N ARG A 390 7.51 14.35 -12.90
CA ARG A 390 6.09 14.00 -12.89
C ARG A 390 5.63 13.58 -14.27
N LEU A 391 4.48 12.92 -14.35
CA LEU A 391 3.88 12.56 -15.63
C LEU A 391 3.68 13.78 -16.52
N ARG A 392 3.98 13.58 -17.81
CA ARG A 392 3.78 14.58 -18.85
C ARG A 392 2.30 14.90 -19.01
N ARG A 393 1.97 16.18 -18.95
CA ARG A 393 0.61 16.70 -19.18
C ARG A 393 0.69 17.94 -20.09
N PRO A 394 -0.40 18.41 -20.71
CA PRO A 394 -0.37 19.66 -21.47
C PRO A 394 0.17 20.86 -20.67
N SER A 395 -0.12 20.91 -19.36
CA SER A 395 0.41 21.91 -18.42
C SER A 395 1.84 21.64 -17.92
N ARG A 396 2.41 20.47 -18.25
CA ARG A 396 3.77 20.04 -17.86
C ARG A 396 4.40 19.22 -18.98
N PRO A 397 4.87 19.86 -20.07
CA PRO A 397 5.35 19.17 -21.27
C PRO A 397 6.68 18.41 -21.08
N GLN A 398 7.47 18.76 -20.05
CA GLN A 398 8.77 18.14 -19.75
C GLN A 398 8.69 16.87 -18.90
N GLY A 399 7.49 16.41 -18.54
CA GLY A 399 7.31 15.20 -17.74
C GLY A 399 7.65 13.90 -18.47
N TYR A 400 7.72 12.79 -17.73
CA TYR A 400 7.90 11.46 -18.30
C TYR A 400 6.59 10.89 -18.87
N GLY A 401 6.71 9.93 -19.79
CA GLY A 401 5.56 9.27 -20.41
C GLY A 401 5.75 7.77 -20.64
N ARG A 402 4.85 7.19 -21.45
CA ARG A 402 4.80 5.74 -21.72
C ARG A 402 6.11 5.16 -22.27
N SER A 403 6.81 5.90 -23.12
CA SER A 403 8.11 5.48 -23.67
C SER A 403 9.15 5.29 -22.57
N ASP A 404 9.15 6.21 -21.62
CA ASP A 404 10.18 6.32 -20.57
C ASP A 404 9.99 5.19 -19.57
N VAL A 405 8.76 4.92 -19.15
CA VAL A 405 8.42 3.72 -18.35
C VAL A 405 8.86 2.43 -19.04
N LYS A 406 8.60 2.31 -20.35
CA LYS A 406 9.02 1.13 -21.13
C LYS A 406 10.54 1.01 -21.21
N HIS A 407 11.25 2.11 -21.42
CA HIS A 407 12.72 2.13 -21.47
C HIS A 407 13.31 1.79 -20.10
N PHE A 408 12.71 2.28 -19.02
CA PHE A 408 13.19 2.04 -17.67
C PHE A 408 13.07 0.55 -17.29
N ARG A 409 11.91 -0.08 -17.56
CA ARG A 409 11.74 -1.54 -17.41
C ARG A 409 12.81 -2.31 -18.19
N ARG A 410 13.03 -1.94 -19.46
CA ARG A 410 14.03 -2.57 -20.31
C ARG A 410 15.46 -2.40 -19.78
N ALA A 411 15.80 -1.21 -19.27
CA ALA A 411 17.12 -0.91 -18.71
C ALA A 411 17.46 -1.80 -17.50
N LEU A 412 16.43 -2.23 -16.76
CA LEU A 412 16.51 -3.16 -15.64
C LEU A 412 16.30 -4.62 -16.05
N GLN A 413 16.15 -4.91 -17.35
CA GLN A 413 15.88 -6.25 -17.89
C GLN A 413 14.58 -6.87 -17.36
N LEU A 414 13.57 -6.03 -17.10
CA LEU A 414 12.26 -6.44 -16.61
C LEU A 414 11.26 -6.61 -17.77
N ASP A 415 10.27 -7.46 -17.54
CA ASP A 415 9.19 -7.68 -18.49
C ASP A 415 8.39 -6.40 -18.75
N LYS A 416 7.83 -6.27 -19.96
CA LYS A 416 7.05 -5.09 -20.35
C LYS A 416 5.83 -4.86 -19.45
N GLY A 417 5.30 -5.93 -18.87
CA GLY A 417 4.17 -5.92 -17.96
C GLY A 417 4.54 -5.69 -16.49
N THR A 418 5.83 -5.63 -16.15
CA THR A 418 6.26 -5.46 -14.75
C THR A 418 5.70 -4.17 -14.14
N PRO A 419 4.93 -4.22 -13.03
CA PRO A 419 4.49 -3.05 -12.28
C PRO A 419 5.59 -2.01 -12.08
N PHE A 420 5.29 -0.76 -12.41
CA PHE A 420 6.12 0.41 -12.10
C PHE A 420 5.35 1.31 -11.16
N ILE A 421 5.79 1.39 -9.90
CA ILE A 421 5.08 2.05 -8.81
C ILE A 421 5.88 3.27 -8.36
N VAL A 422 5.21 4.41 -8.22
CA VAL A 422 5.82 5.66 -7.73
C VAL A 422 4.94 6.29 -6.66
N GLY A 423 5.52 7.17 -5.85
CA GLY A 423 4.83 8.11 -4.97
C GLY A 423 4.71 9.50 -5.60
N HIS A 424 4.98 10.54 -4.81
CA HIS A 424 5.21 11.95 -5.15
C HIS A 424 4.04 12.73 -5.79
N THR A 425 3.16 12.07 -6.55
CA THR A 425 2.16 12.73 -7.39
C THR A 425 0.75 12.20 -7.13
N PRO A 426 0.20 12.38 -5.90
CA PRO A 426 -1.20 12.08 -5.66
C PRO A 426 -2.08 12.79 -6.70
N ILE A 427 -2.99 12.05 -7.33
CA ILE A 427 -3.81 12.60 -8.44
C ILE A 427 -4.94 13.47 -7.88
N ASP A 428 -5.42 13.11 -6.69
CA ASP A 428 -6.39 13.85 -5.89
C ASP A 428 -6.04 13.69 -4.39
N ARG A 429 -6.82 14.33 -3.51
CA ARG A 429 -6.60 14.31 -2.05
C ARG A 429 -7.36 13.18 -1.33
N GLN A 430 -8.21 12.43 -2.03
CA GLN A 430 -9.16 11.49 -1.43
C GLN A 430 -8.63 10.05 -1.47
N ASP A 431 -8.08 9.66 -2.60
CA ASP A 431 -7.59 8.32 -2.83
C ASP A 431 -6.13 8.15 -2.39
N THR A 432 -5.72 6.89 -2.21
CA THR A 432 -4.35 6.48 -1.88
C THR A 432 -3.66 5.77 -3.03
N LEU A 433 -4.39 5.50 -4.11
CA LEU A 433 -3.97 4.58 -5.14
C LEU A 433 -4.61 4.94 -6.48
N TRP A 434 -3.75 5.07 -7.50
CA TRP A 434 -4.20 5.25 -8.88
C TRP A 434 -3.51 4.24 -9.79
N LEU A 435 -4.30 3.37 -10.42
CA LEU A 435 -3.79 2.28 -11.26
C LEU A 435 -3.77 2.65 -12.75
N ASN A 436 -2.75 2.21 -13.47
CA ASN A 436 -2.58 2.44 -14.90
C ASN A 436 -2.65 3.93 -15.27
N VAL A 437 -1.92 4.76 -14.52
CA VAL A 437 -2.02 6.22 -14.59
C VAL A 437 -1.69 6.71 -16.00
N ASP A 438 -2.48 7.67 -16.48
CA ASP A 438 -2.40 8.21 -17.85
C ASP A 438 -2.53 7.14 -18.96
N GLY A 439 -3.20 6.02 -18.65
CA GLY A 439 -3.35 4.90 -19.59
C GLY A 439 -2.05 4.17 -19.89
N ILE A 440 -1.04 4.29 -19.02
CA ILE A 440 0.21 3.51 -19.09
C ILE A 440 0.00 2.20 -18.34
N ALA A 441 0.08 1.08 -19.05
CA ALA A 441 -0.15 -0.24 -18.47
C ALA A 441 0.86 -0.58 -17.35
N ASN A 442 0.32 -1.04 -16.23
CA ASN A 442 1.00 -1.42 -15.00
C ASN A 442 1.91 -0.31 -14.44
N HIS A 443 1.55 0.95 -14.68
CA HIS A 443 2.16 2.09 -14.02
C HIS A 443 1.19 2.67 -12.99
N HIS A 444 1.62 2.73 -11.75
CA HIS A 444 0.77 3.05 -10.61
C HIS A 444 1.36 4.19 -9.80
N VAL A 445 0.48 5.01 -9.22
CA VAL A 445 0.85 5.97 -8.18
C VAL A 445 0.26 5.49 -6.86
N LEU A 446 1.09 5.51 -5.82
CA LEU A 446 0.76 5.15 -4.45
C LEU A 446 0.93 6.38 -3.56
N PHE A 447 0.04 6.58 -2.61
CA PHE A 447 0.12 7.64 -1.60
C PHE A 447 -0.30 7.06 -0.25
N SER A 448 0.58 7.15 0.74
CA SER A 448 0.41 6.44 2.02
C SER A 448 0.21 7.40 3.20
N ALA A 449 -0.05 8.69 2.94
CA ALA A 449 -0.25 9.74 3.95
C ALA A 449 -1.70 10.27 4.04
N ASN A 450 -2.68 9.57 3.46
CA ASN A 450 -4.08 9.95 3.65
C ASN A 450 -4.54 9.64 5.08
N LEU A 451 -5.36 10.52 5.67
CA LEU A 451 -5.74 10.45 7.09
C LEU A 451 -6.72 9.32 7.42
N ASP A 452 -7.54 8.89 6.47
CA ASP A 452 -8.61 7.92 6.71
C ASP A 452 -8.23 6.51 6.23
N GLN A 453 -7.31 6.42 5.28
CA GLN A 453 -6.91 5.16 4.65
C GLN A 453 -5.43 5.18 4.24
N VAL A 454 -4.79 4.01 4.22
CA VAL A 454 -3.41 3.83 3.78
C VAL A 454 -3.35 2.80 2.66
N GLY A 455 -2.80 3.21 1.52
CA GLY A 455 -2.53 2.34 0.38
C GLY A 455 -1.21 1.59 0.56
N VAL A 456 -1.19 0.33 0.11
CA VAL A 456 -0.03 -0.56 0.09
C VAL A 456 -0.03 -1.35 -1.21
N PHE A 457 1.13 -1.60 -1.80
CA PHE A 457 1.28 -2.66 -2.80
C PHE A 457 1.99 -3.86 -2.17
N THR A 458 1.48 -5.06 -2.42
CA THR A 458 2.14 -6.29 -1.99
C THR A 458 1.99 -7.38 -3.03
N ARG A 459 2.60 -8.54 -2.81
CA ARG A 459 2.50 -9.70 -3.67
C ARG A 459 1.68 -10.79 -2.99
N VAL A 460 0.66 -11.29 -3.68
CA VAL A 460 -0.05 -12.52 -3.33
C VAL A 460 0.18 -13.49 -4.47
N ASP A 461 0.67 -14.68 -4.13
CA ASP A 461 1.29 -15.61 -5.06
C ASP A 461 2.38 -14.92 -5.91
N ASP A 462 2.16 -14.78 -7.21
CA ASP A 462 3.08 -14.15 -8.16
C ASP A 462 2.56 -12.80 -8.69
N LEU A 463 1.48 -12.27 -8.12
CA LEU A 463 0.85 -11.04 -8.59
C LEU A 463 1.01 -9.90 -7.60
N MET A 464 1.55 -8.78 -8.08
CA MET A 464 1.52 -7.52 -7.35
C MET A 464 0.08 -6.98 -7.33
N ILE A 465 -0.48 -6.88 -6.13
CA ILE A 465 -1.81 -6.37 -5.90
C ILE A 465 -1.76 -5.11 -5.02
N PRO A 466 -2.67 -4.16 -5.27
CA PRO A 466 -2.88 -3.06 -4.35
C PRO A 466 -3.87 -3.46 -3.24
N LEU A 467 -3.57 -3.05 -2.02
CA LEU A 467 -4.46 -3.15 -0.87
C LEU A 467 -4.58 -1.75 -0.25
N VAL A 468 -5.75 -1.45 0.31
CA VAL A 468 -5.99 -0.19 1.00
C VAL A 468 -6.60 -0.56 2.35
N TYR A 469 -6.06 -0.05 3.45
CA TYR A 469 -6.59 -0.31 4.79
C TYR A 469 -7.15 0.99 5.37
N PRO A 470 -8.26 0.94 6.12
CA PRO A 470 -8.64 2.09 6.93
C PRO A 470 -7.61 2.31 8.03
N VAL A 471 -7.29 3.58 8.31
CA VAL A 471 -6.31 3.93 9.35
C VAL A 471 -6.94 3.74 10.72
N ASP A 472 -6.23 2.99 11.56
CA ASP A 472 -6.57 2.78 12.96
C ASP A 472 -5.83 3.82 13.82
N ALA A 473 -6.44 4.28 14.92
CA ALA A 473 -5.76 5.17 15.88
C ALA A 473 -4.90 4.34 16.86
N LEU A 474 -3.69 3.95 16.45
CA LEU A 474 -2.89 2.94 17.12
C LEU A 474 -1.93 3.51 18.17
N ILE A 475 -1.45 4.75 18.03
CA ILE A 475 -0.61 5.41 19.05
C ILE A 475 -1.21 5.27 20.47
N PRO A 476 -2.46 5.73 20.74
CA PRO A 476 -3.04 5.62 22.08
C PRO A 476 -3.29 4.17 22.51
N LEU A 477 -3.47 3.24 21.57
CA LEU A 477 -3.70 1.82 21.87
C LEU A 477 -2.40 1.14 22.32
N ILE A 478 -1.32 1.31 21.57
CA ILE A 478 -0.01 0.74 21.89
C ILE A 478 0.52 1.33 23.20
N ASN A 479 0.29 2.63 23.43
CA ASN A 479 0.78 3.32 24.63
C ASN A 479 0.10 2.82 25.92
N ARG A 480 -1.17 2.39 25.83
CA ARG A 480 -1.95 1.84 26.96
C ARG A 480 -1.62 0.39 27.32
N LEU A 481 -0.89 -0.34 26.48
CA LEU A 481 -0.49 -1.71 26.80
C LEU A 481 0.39 -1.74 28.05
N GLU A 482 -0.03 -2.51 29.05
CA GLU A 482 0.76 -2.77 30.24
C GLU A 482 2.06 -3.49 29.87
N VAL A 483 3.16 -3.09 30.53
CA VAL A 483 4.41 -3.84 30.49
C VAL A 483 4.17 -5.10 31.31
N GLU A 484 4.20 -6.28 30.68
CA GLU A 484 4.16 -7.52 31.48
C GLU A 484 5.37 -7.52 32.43
N PRO A 485 5.18 -7.80 33.73
CA PRO A 485 6.31 -8.00 34.63
C PRO A 485 7.11 -9.19 34.10
N GLY A 486 8.37 -8.92 33.72
CA GLY A 486 9.27 -9.90 33.09
C GLY A 486 9.77 -11.00 34.00
#